data_AF-A0A7C3MEG2-F1
#
_entry.id   AF-A0A7C3MEG2-F1
#
_cell.length_a   1.000
_cell.length_b   1.000
_cell.length_c   1.000
_cell.angle_alpha   90.00
_cell.angle_beta   90.00
_cell.angle_gamma   90.00
#
_symmetry.space_group_name_H-M   'P 1'
#
loop_
_entity.id
_entity.type
_entity.pdbx_description
1 polymer ?
#
loop_
_entity_poly.entity_id
_entity_poly.type
_entity_poly.pdbx_seq_one_letter_code
_entity_poly.pdbx_strand_id
1 'polypeptide(L)' 'MLQPVEANLVRLAVVTRRTKALVILNSENFHYRVVDCSRKHFCKVYVSKNCPPYCPVIVAAKDFVSGRREPKAEVSVLD' A
#
# COMPACT_ATOMS: atom_id res chain seq x y z
N MET A 1 -15.12 4.05 -25.69
CA MET A 1 -14.81 4.07 -24.26
C MET A 1 -13.69 3.09 -23.99
N LEU A 2 -12.46 3.56 -23.81
CA LEU A 2 -11.34 2.79 -23.23
C LEU A 2 -10.36 3.82 -22.64
N GLN A 3 -10.24 3.86 -21.32
CA GLN A 3 -9.16 4.60 -20.65
C GLN A 3 -7.98 3.63 -20.47
N PRO A 4 -6.73 4.04 -20.75
CA PRO A 4 -5.56 3.25 -20.42
C PRO A 4 -5.21 3.50 -18.93
N VAL A 5 -5.61 2.60 -18.03
CA VAL A 5 -5.48 2.78 -16.56
C VAL A 5 -4.22 2.09 -15.99
N GLU A 6 -3.24 1.69 -16.82
CA GLU A 6 -2.16 0.79 -16.37
C GLU A 6 -0.76 1.42 -16.25
N ALA A 7 -0.53 2.66 -16.70
CA ALA A 7 0.84 3.19 -16.78
C ALA A 7 1.50 3.54 -15.43
N ASN A 8 0.73 3.73 -14.35
CA ASN A 8 1.23 4.33 -13.10
C ASN A 8 0.95 3.49 -11.84
N LEU A 9 0.65 2.20 -12.00
CA LEU A 9 0.40 1.31 -10.85
C LEU A 9 1.67 0.58 -10.44
N VAL A 10 2.05 0.72 -9.17
CA VAL A 10 3.17 0.03 -8.56
C VAL A 10 2.65 -1.00 -7.56
N ARG A 11 3.11 -2.25 -7.70
CA ARG A 11 2.81 -3.33 -6.76
C ARG A 11 3.92 -3.41 -5.74
N LEU A 12 3.56 -3.43 -4.47
CA LEU A 12 4.48 -3.34 -3.35
C LEU A 12 4.18 -4.44 -2.33
N ALA A 13 5.23 -5.12 -1.87
CA ALA A 13 5.22 -5.82 -0.60
C ALA A 13 5.76 -4.87 0.47
N VAL A 14 4.99 -4.68 1.55
CA VAL A 14 5.39 -3.83 2.68
C VAL A 14 5.42 -4.67 3.95
N VAL A 15 6.58 -4.69 4.60
CA VAL A 15 6.85 -5.50 5.79
C VAL A 15 7.24 -4.59 6.95
N THR A 16 6.42 -4.65 7.99
CA THR A 16 6.72 -4.07 9.31
C THR A 16 6.99 -5.22 10.29
N ARG A 17 7.50 -4.90 11.49
CA ARG A 17 7.74 -5.89 12.56
C ARG A 17 6.54 -6.81 12.85
N ARG A 18 5.32 -6.33 12.61
CA ARG A 18 4.07 -6.99 13.02
C ARG A 18 3.14 -7.36 11.86
N THR A 19 3.29 -6.73 10.70
CA THR A 19 2.34 -6.80 9.59
C THR A 19 3.08 -6.90 8.28
N LYS A 20 2.63 -7.80 7.41
CA LYS A 20 3.02 -7.89 6.00
C LYS A 20 1.81 -7.60 5.14
N ALA A 21 1.95 -6.81 4.09
CA ALA A 21 0.84 -6.49 3.20
C ALA A 21 1.29 -6.33 1.75
N LEU A 22 0.38 -6.68 0.85
CA LEU A 22 0.51 -6.45 -0.59
C LEU A 22 -0.36 -5.25 -0.96
N VAL A 23 0.24 -4.25 -1.59
CA VAL A 23 -0.40 -2.97 -1.91
C VAL A 23 -0.22 -2.69 -3.39
N ILE A 24 -1.28 -2.27 -4.06
CA ILE A 24 -1.23 -1.65 -5.39
C ILE A 24 -1.40 -0.16 -5.17
N LEU A 25 -0.45 0.65 -5.63
CA LEU A 25 -0.46 2.09 -5.44
C LEU A 25 -0.30 2.80 -6.79
N ASN A 26 -1.14 3.80 -7.04
CA ASN A 26 -0.95 4.71 -8.15
C ASN A 26 0.10 5.77 -7.77
N SER A 27 1.19 5.87 -8.54
CA SER A 27 2.31 6.76 -8.24
C SER A 27 2.03 8.24 -8.46
N GLU A 28 1.03 8.60 -9.27
CA GLU A 28 0.68 10.00 -9.55
C GLU A 28 -0.24 10.59 -8.48
N ASN A 29 -1.29 9.86 -8.11
CA ASN A 29 -2.34 10.37 -7.22
C ASN A 29 -2.36 9.71 -5.84
N PHE A 30 -1.46 8.75 -5.59
CA PHE A 30 -1.34 8.01 -4.33
C PHE A 30 -2.63 7.28 -3.89
N HIS A 31 -3.56 7.03 -4.82
CA HIS A 31 -4.63 6.07 -4.60
C HIS A 31 -4.04 4.69 -4.42
N TYR A 32 -4.62 3.91 -3.52
CA TYR A 32 -4.08 2.61 -3.17
C TYR A 32 -5.19 1.59 -2.95
N ARG A 33 -4.82 0.33 -3.13
CA ARG A 33 -5.63 -0.83 -2.78
C ARG A 33 -4.74 -1.84 -2.05
N VAL A 34 -5.19 -2.32 -0.91
CA VAL A 34 -4.53 -3.45 -0.22
C VAL A 34 -5.12 -4.74 -0.78
N VAL A 35 -4.25 -5.58 -1.34
CA VAL A 35 -4.63 -6.86 -1.97
C VAL A 35 -4.69 -7.96 -0.91
N ASP A 36 -3.69 -8.01 -0.02
CA ASP A 36 -3.65 -8.95 1.09
C ASP A 36 -2.89 -8.37 2.28
N CYS A 37 -3.17 -8.87 3.48
CA CYS A 37 -2.54 -8.43 4.72
C CYS A 37 -2.50 -9.58 5.73
N SER A 38 -1.32 -9.82 6.32
CA SER A 38 -1.12 -10.87 7.35
C SER A 38 -1.96 -10.66 8.61
N ARG A 39 -2.43 -9.44 8.83
CA ARG A 39 -3.34 -9.08 9.94
C ARG A 39 -4.77 -8.80 9.49
N LYS A 40 -5.19 -9.27 8.31
CA LYS A 40 -6.56 -9.03 7.78
C LYS A 40 -7.68 -9.36 8.77
N HIS A 41 -7.51 -10.41 9.58
CA HIS A 41 -8.48 -10.82 10.61
C HIS A 41 -8.50 -9.92 11.86
N PHE A 42 -7.41 -9.19 12.11
CA PHE A 42 -7.25 -8.24 13.22
C PHE A 42 -7.49 -6.79 12.80
N CYS A 43 -7.57 -6.50 11.50
CA CYS A 43 -7.99 -5.20 10.96
C CYS A 43 -9.47 -4.86 11.25
N LYS A 44 -10.19 -5.67 12.04
CA LYS A 44 -11.58 -5.49 12.49
C LYS A 44 -11.88 -4.14 13.18
N VAL A 45 -10.88 -3.35 13.58
CA VAL A 45 -11.11 -2.06 14.26
C VAL A 45 -11.63 -0.96 13.32
N TYR A 46 -11.49 -1.09 11.99
CA TYR A 46 -12.07 -0.10 11.08
C TYR A 46 -12.83 -0.75 9.94
N VAL A 47 -14.15 -0.58 10.02
CA VAL A 47 -15.20 -0.96 9.08
C VAL A 47 -14.99 -0.25 7.75
N SER A 48 -14.11 -0.78 6.90
CA SER A 48 -14.22 -0.61 5.45
C SER A 48 -13.35 -1.66 4.78
N LYS A 49 -13.66 -2.01 3.53
CA LYS A 49 -12.89 -2.96 2.72
C LYS A 49 -11.46 -2.49 2.39
N ASN A 50 -10.97 -1.42 3.04
CA ASN A 50 -9.67 -0.79 2.88
C ASN A 50 -9.02 -0.52 4.25
N CYS A 51 -7.70 -0.69 4.35
CA CYS A 51 -6.93 -0.29 5.53
C CYS A 51 -7.14 1.22 5.84
N PRO A 52 -7.04 1.65 7.11
CA PRO A 52 -7.18 3.06 7.45
C PRO A 52 -6.09 3.89 6.74
N PRO A 53 -6.39 5.13 6.35
CA PRO A 53 -5.47 6.00 5.60
C PRO A 53 -4.14 6.27 6.32
N TYR A 54 -4.11 6.13 7.65
CA TYR A 54 -2.91 6.28 8.49
C TYR A 54 -2.27 4.94 8.90
N CYS A 55 -2.58 3.83 8.23
CA CYS A 55 -1.93 2.56 8.47
C CYS A 55 -0.42 2.68 8.15
N PRO A 56 0.50 2.26 9.03
CA PRO A 56 1.95 2.32 8.79
C PRO A 56 2.39 1.66 7.48
N VAL A 57 1.69 0.62 7.05
CA VAL A 57 1.87 -0.05 5.76
C VAL A 57 1.63 0.92 4.60
N ILE A 58 0.51 1.66 4.63
CA ILE A 58 0.13 2.58 3.55
C ILE A 58 1.03 3.80 3.57
N VAL A 59 1.36 4.31 4.75
CA VAL A 59 2.29 5.43 4.90
C VAL A 59 3.66 5.05 4.31
N ALA A 60 4.20 3.89 4.65
CA ALA A 60 5.47 3.42 4.09
C ALA A 60 5.42 3.22 2.57
N ALA A 61 4.32 2.68 2.03
CA ALA A 61 4.14 2.55 0.58
C ALA A 61 4.14 3.92 -0.12
N LYS A 62 3.44 4.91 0.45
CA LYS A 62 3.40 6.28 -0.10
C LYS A 62 4.74 6.99 0.03
N ASP A 63 5.42 6.85 1.17
CA ASP A 63 6.76 7.42 1.38
C ASP A 63 7.74 6.86 0.33
N PHE A 64 7.70 5.53 0.09
CA PHE A 64 8.53 4.86 -0.92
C PHE A 64 8.27 5.41 -2.33
N VAL A 65 7.01 5.43 -2.77
CA VAL A 65 6.69 5.87 -4.15
C VAL A 65 6.86 7.37 -4.33
N SER A 66 6.60 8.17 -3.30
CA SER A 66 6.76 9.63 -3.40
C SER A 66 8.21 10.09 -3.35
N GLY A 67 9.13 9.28 -2.81
CA GLY A 67 10.53 9.63 -2.59
C GLY A 67 10.75 10.80 -1.61
N ARG A 68 9.69 11.34 -1.00
CA ARG A 68 9.76 12.53 -0.13
C ARG A 68 10.34 12.21 1.25
N ARG A 69 10.25 10.95 1.68
CA ARG A 69 10.67 10.45 2.99
C ARG A 69 11.14 9.00 2.88
N GLU A 70 12.05 8.61 3.76
CA GLU A 70 12.46 7.22 3.90
C GLU A 70 11.34 6.39 4.59
N PRO A 71 10.92 5.27 4.01
CA PRO A 71 9.90 4.41 4.60
C PRO A 71 10.35 3.81 5.95
N LYS A 72 9.46 3.82 6.95
CA LYS A 72 9.69 3.15 8.24
C LYS A 72 9.38 1.65 8.23
N ALA A 73 9.31 1.07 7.04
CA ALA A 73 9.02 -0.34 6.80
C ALA A 73 9.89 -0.80 5.63
N GLU A 74 10.17 -2.09 5.58
CA GLU A 74 10.78 -2.68 4.39
C GLU A 74 9.76 -2.68 3.26
N VAL A 75 10.14 -2.14 2.11
CA VAL A 75 9.28 -2.04 0.93
C VAL A 75 10.01 -2.65 -0.26
N SER A 76 9.35 -3.58 -0.95
CA SER A 76 9.87 -4.22 -2.16
C SER A 76 8.86 -4.07 -3.30
N VAL A 77 9.35 -3.71 -4.48
CA VAL A 77 8.55 -3.70 -5.72
C VAL A 77 8.33 -5.15 -6.16
N LEU A 78 7.13 -5.45 -6.62
CA LEU A 78 6.76 -6.76 -7.14
C LEU A 78 6.50 -6.64 -8.65
N ASP A 79 7.14 -7.51 -9.42
CA ASP A 79 6.95 -7.63 -10.88
C ASP A 79 5.58 -8.26 -11.24
#